data_AF-A0A3P9J7P2-F1
#
_entry.id   AF-A0A3P9J7P2-F1
#
_cell.length_a   1.000
_cell.length_b   1.000
_cell.length_c   1.000
_cell.angle_alpha   90.00
_cell.angle_beta   90.00
_cell.angle_gamma   90.00
#
_symmetry.space_group_name_H-M   'P 1'
#
loop_
_entity.id
_entity.type
_entity.pdbx_description
1 polymer ?
#
loop_
_entity_poly.entity_id
_entity_poly.type
_entity_poly.pdbx_seq_one_letter_code
_entity_poly.pdbx_strand_id
1 'polypeptide(L)'
;MGKSKNNKIQMSKEQGEKGRKSASKTKLKRDDKTKKPGEEDHLKHIPFRLREIMKSKERMKAKSRTSKKIKNATASNSEPKKFQDGDIPVPHFKRRKRESVKAYLGRMENETKHVLFLTNNQVDRRPELDIDQQEKPADKGKSDKKKEYARMRRNKLQQKKFEKLESKVEKEMFVENVPFGEVAVAPPMLNIKPRKAQNKSQAPKELLLNSLLGHTVASTAKPSMARQRLMEEERLRAVEAYRQLKKQKQQQLEARAGGVGKLVS
;
A
#
# COMPACT_ATOMS: atom_id res chain seq x y z
N MET A 1 43.04 -7.79 42.28
CA MET A 1 43.13 -7.22 43.64
C MET A 1 42.05 -6.17 43.80
N GLY A 2 41.16 -6.28 44.80
CA GLY A 2 40.18 -5.23 45.12
C GLY A 2 38.74 -5.72 45.33
N LYS A 3 38.47 -6.27 46.51
CA LYS A 3 37.12 -6.55 47.04
C LYS A 3 36.54 -5.27 47.66
N SER A 4 35.22 -5.04 47.56
CA SER A 4 34.35 -4.54 48.66
C SER A 4 33.05 -3.93 48.11
N LYS A 5 31.89 -3.88 48.80
CA LYS A 5 31.31 -4.50 50.01
C LYS A 5 29.82 -4.11 49.97
N ASN A 6 28.95 -5.01 50.38
CA ASN A 6 27.53 -4.76 50.65
C ASN A 6 27.36 -3.83 51.85
N ASN A 7 26.33 -2.97 51.84
CA ASN A 7 25.76 -2.40 53.06
C ASN A 7 24.26 -2.68 53.14
N LYS A 8 23.94 -3.46 54.17
CA LYS A 8 22.64 -3.79 54.73
C LYS A 8 22.44 -2.88 55.93
N ILE A 9 21.33 -2.15 56.01
CA ILE A 9 20.89 -1.53 57.26
C ILE A 9 19.48 -2.04 57.56
N GLN A 10 19.36 -2.55 58.78
CA GLN A 10 18.20 -3.14 59.41
C GLN A 10 17.62 -2.16 60.43
N MET A 11 16.29 -2.08 60.43
CA MET A 11 15.39 -2.02 61.60
C MET A 11 15.37 -0.76 62.48
N SER A 12 14.15 -0.24 62.66
CA SER A 12 13.62 0.08 63.99
C SER A 12 12.19 -0.45 64.11
N LYS A 13 12.01 -1.25 65.17
CA LYS A 13 10.74 -1.75 65.70
C LYS A 13 9.98 -0.62 66.40
N GLU A 14 8.65 -0.69 66.39
CA GLU A 14 7.87 -0.44 67.60
C GLU A 14 6.58 -1.25 67.59
N GLN A 15 6.15 -1.67 68.79
CA GLN A 15 5.22 -2.76 69.08
C GLN A 15 3.85 -2.25 69.56
N GLY A 16 2.84 -3.13 69.47
CA GLY A 16 1.62 -3.16 70.30
C GLY A 16 0.43 -2.42 69.69
N GLU A 17 -0.81 -2.90 69.68
CA GLU A 17 -1.48 -3.96 70.45
C GLU A 17 -2.62 -4.64 69.66
N LYS A 18 -3.14 -5.73 70.26
CA LYS A 18 -4.10 -6.71 69.71
C LYS A 18 -5.56 -6.28 69.89
N GLY A 19 -6.45 -6.76 69.00
CA GLY A 19 -7.89 -6.90 69.27
C GLY A 19 -8.74 -7.01 67.99
N ARG A 20 -8.94 -8.21 67.42
CA ARG A 20 -10.15 -9.08 67.52
C ARG A 20 -11.45 -8.51 66.90
N LYS A 21 -11.98 -9.28 65.91
CA LYS A 21 -13.41 -9.47 65.50
C LYS A 21 -14.05 -8.29 64.73
N SER A 22 -15.06 -8.41 63.86
CA SER A 22 -15.71 -9.45 63.03
C SER A 22 -16.90 -8.75 62.34
N ALA A 23 -17.22 -9.09 61.08
CA ALA A 23 -18.47 -8.72 60.35
C ALA A 23 -18.67 -7.20 60.13
N SER A 24 -19.41 -6.68 59.14
CA SER A 24 -20.60 -7.15 58.46
C SER A 24 -20.79 -6.42 57.12
N LYS A 25 -21.55 -7.06 56.22
CA LYS A 25 -22.08 -6.52 54.98
C LYS A 25 -22.93 -5.27 55.23
N THR A 26 -22.71 -4.21 54.46
CA THR A 26 -23.75 -3.21 54.15
C THR A 26 -23.66 -2.82 52.68
N LYS A 27 -24.72 -3.18 51.94
CA LYS A 27 -24.99 -2.68 50.60
C LYS A 27 -25.45 -1.23 50.75
N LEU A 28 -24.78 -0.29 50.10
CA LEU A 28 -25.33 1.04 49.89
C LEU A 28 -25.91 1.13 48.48
N LYS A 29 -27.15 1.61 48.45
CA LYS A 29 -28.02 1.75 47.29
C LYS A 29 -27.47 2.79 46.32
N ARG A 30 -27.80 2.59 45.04
CA ARG A 30 -27.76 3.62 44.01
C ARG A 30 -28.72 4.73 44.40
N ASP A 31 -28.24 5.97 44.36
CA ASP A 31 -29.04 7.11 43.96
C ASP A 31 -28.41 7.71 42.71
N ASP A 32 -29.21 7.72 41.65
CA ASP A 32 -28.96 8.30 40.36
C ASP A 32 -28.91 9.84 40.44
N LYS A 33 -28.16 10.42 39.49
CA LYS A 33 -28.10 11.83 39.07
C LYS A 33 -26.85 12.60 39.51
N THR A 34 -25.72 12.26 38.89
CA THR A 34 -24.78 13.29 38.44
C THR A 34 -24.89 13.42 36.92
N LYS A 35 -25.64 14.45 36.49
CA LYS A 35 -25.53 14.99 35.13
C LYS A 35 -24.04 15.27 34.89
N LYS A 36 -23.39 14.55 33.97
CA LYS A 36 -22.10 14.98 33.44
C LYS A 36 -22.38 16.08 32.40
N PRO A 37 -21.99 17.34 32.64
CA PRO A 37 -22.07 18.36 31.63
C PRO A 37 -20.83 18.24 30.72
N GLY A 38 -21.04 18.24 29.39
CA GLY A 38 -20.03 18.74 28.45
C GLY A 38 -19.20 17.74 27.63
N GLU A 39 -19.24 16.43 27.85
CA GLU A 39 -18.30 15.50 27.16
C GLU A 39 -18.45 15.49 25.62
N GLU A 40 -19.60 15.89 25.09
CA GLU A 40 -19.86 15.90 23.64
C GLU A 40 -19.33 17.13 22.89
N ASP A 41 -19.16 18.27 23.57
CA ASP A 41 -18.90 19.54 22.89
C ASP A 41 -17.42 19.72 22.49
N HIS A 42 -16.52 19.16 23.29
CA HIS A 42 -15.09 19.15 22.99
C HIS A 42 -14.76 18.20 21.83
N LEU A 43 -15.49 17.09 21.72
CA LEU A 43 -15.28 16.12 20.65
C LEU A 43 -15.67 16.68 19.28
N LYS A 44 -16.64 17.62 19.21
CA LYS A 44 -17.08 18.27 17.97
C LYS A 44 -15.98 19.11 17.32
N HIS A 45 -15.12 19.74 18.14
CA HIS A 45 -14.00 20.57 17.70
C HIS A 45 -12.76 19.76 17.30
N ILE A 46 -12.69 18.48 17.70
CA ILE A 46 -11.61 17.58 17.30
C ILE A 46 -11.85 17.10 15.86
N PRO A 47 -10.83 17.13 14.97
CA PRO A 47 -10.93 16.58 13.62
C PRO A 47 -11.47 15.16 13.59
N PHE A 48 -12.36 14.87 12.63
CA PHE A 48 -13.11 13.61 12.52
C PHE A 48 -12.23 12.36 12.66
N ARG A 49 -11.09 12.35 11.97
CA ARG A 49 -10.16 11.21 11.98
C ARG A 49 -9.57 10.93 13.37
N LEU A 50 -9.26 11.98 14.13
CA LEU A 50 -8.74 11.84 15.49
C LEU A 50 -9.84 11.39 16.46
N ARG A 51 -11.06 11.92 16.31
CA ARG A 51 -12.25 11.49 17.06
C ARG A 51 -12.53 10.00 16.88
N GLU A 52 -12.42 9.50 15.66
CA GLU A 52 -12.63 8.08 15.33
C GLU A 52 -11.53 7.18 15.92
N ILE A 53 -10.26 7.61 15.86
CA ILE A 53 -9.14 6.90 16.46
C ILE A 53 -9.29 6.81 17.98
N MET A 54 -9.69 7.89 18.64
CA MET A 54 -9.93 7.90 20.09
C MET A 54 -11.08 6.95 20.47
N LYS A 55 -12.22 7.02 19.77
CA LYS A 55 -13.34 6.09 19.97
C LYS A 55 -12.94 4.62 19.74
N SER A 56 -12.11 4.34 18.74
CA SER A 56 -11.58 2.99 18.48
C SER A 56 -10.68 2.49 19.62
N LYS A 57 -9.77 3.35 20.10
CA LYS A 57 -8.90 3.04 21.25
C LYS A 57 -9.71 2.73 22.51
N GLU A 58 -10.77 3.48 22.78
CA GLU A 58 -11.67 3.22 23.92
C GLU A 58 -12.40 1.88 23.78
N ARG A 59 -12.92 1.56 22.58
CA ARG A 59 -13.54 0.27 22.28
C ARG A 59 -12.56 -0.89 22.50
N MET A 60 -11.30 -0.72 22.09
CA MET A 60 -10.25 -1.73 22.29
C MET A 60 -9.89 -1.89 23.77
N LYS A 61 -9.78 -0.79 24.52
CA LYS A 61 -9.52 -0.80 25.97
C LYS A 61 -10.65 -1.49 26.75
N ALA A 62 -11.91 -1.25 26.37
CA ALA A 62 -13.07 -1.90 26.98
C ALA A 62 -13.14 -3.41 26.67
N LYS A 63 -12.89 -3.82 25.41
CA LYS A 63 -12.85 -5.24 25.00
C LYS A 63 -11.72 -6.04 25.66
N SER A 64 -10.61 -5.39 26.02
CA SER A 64 -9.50 -6.04 26.73
C SER A 64 -9.85 -6.47 28.17
N ARG A 65 -10.82 -5.79 28.81
CA ARG A 65 -11.23 -6.08 30.20
C ARG A 65 -12.23 -7.23 30.28
N THR A 66 -13.13 -7.37 29.31
CA THR A 66 -14.10 -8.48 29.26
C THR A 66 -13.47 -9.79 28.78
N SER A 67 -12.49 -9.72 27.89
CA SER A 67 -11.78 -10.91 27.37
C SER A 67 -10.87 -11.61 28.39
N LYS A 68 -10.37 -10.91 29.42
CA LYS A 68 -9.60 -11.56 30.51
C LYS A 68 -10.44 -12.49 31.39
N LYS A 69 -11.76 -12.28 31.48
CA LYS A 69 -12.65 -13.13 32.31
C LYS A 69 -13.11 -14.41 31.60
N ILE A 70 -13.08 -14.43 30.27
CA ILE A 70 -13.55 -15.56 29.44
C ILE A 70 -12.42 -16.58 29.20
N LYS A 71 -11.16 -16.16 29.17
CA LYS A 71 -10.01 -17.04 28.97
C LYS A 71 -9.79 -18.07 30.09
N ASN A 72 -10.32 -17.81 31.29
CA ASN A 72 -10.20 -18.73 32.43
C ASN A 72 -11.27 -19.84 32.43
N ALA A 73 -12.30 -19.76 31.57
CA ALA A 73 -13.41 -20.72 31.54
C ALA A 73 -13.26 -21.80 30.45
N THR A 74 -12.30 -21.67 29.53
CA THR A 74 -12.10 -22.58 28.38
C THR A 74 -10.82 -23.43 28.47
N ALA A 75 -10.08 -23.36 29.58
CA ALA A 75 -8.96 -24.26 29.83
C ALA A 75 -9.48 -25.62 30.33
N SER A 76 -10.06 -26.41 29.41
CA SER A 76 -10.46 -27.79 29.72
C SER A 76 -9.26 -28.72 29.63
N ASN A 77 -8.88 -29.28 30.78
CA ASN A 77 -8.16 -30.55 31.01
C ASN A 77 -7.62 -31.27 29.76
N SER A 78 -6.36 -31.00 29.43
CA SER A 78 -5.48 -31.95 28.75
C SER A 78 -4.08 -31.74 29.32
N GLU A 79 -3.42 -32.84 29.69
CA GLU A 79 -2.08 -32.80 30.30
C GLU A 79 -1.11 -31.99 29.43
N PRO A 80 -0.24 -31.16 30.03
CA PRO A 80 0.72 -30.37 29.28
C PRO A 80 1.85 -31.28 28.81
N LYS A 81 1.70 -31.92 27.65
CA LYS A 81 2.87 -32.35 26.89
C LYS A 81 3.69 -31.09 26.60
N LYS A 82 4.97 -31.14 26.95
CA LYS A 82 5.93 -30.06 26.69
C LYS A 82 6.09 -29.93 25.18
N PHE A 83 5.24 -29.11 24.55
CA PHE A 83 5.45 -28.69 23.17
C PHE A 83 6.70 -27.82 23.17
N GLN A 84 7.68 -28.16 22.34
CA GLN A 84 8.82 -27.29 22.10
C GLN A 84 8.29 -25.98 21.51
N ASP A 85 8.97 -24.87 21.83
CA ASP A 85 8.51 -23.54 21.45
C ASP A 85 8.31 -23.46 19.92
N GLY A 86 7.03 -23.38 19.52
CA GLY A 86 6.59 -23.22 18.14
C GLY A 86 6.01 -24.46 17.44
N ASP A 87 5.79 -25.58 18.12
CA ASP A 87 5.03 -26.69 17.52
C ASP A 87 3.52 -26.41 17.53
N ILE A 88 2.84 -26.64 16.40
CA ILE A 88 1.39 -26.43 16.29
C ILE A 88 0.67 -27.55 17.02
N PRO A 89 -0.23 -27.24 17.97
CA PRO A 89 -0.99 -28.26 18.66
C PRO A 89 -1.91 -28.99 17.67
N VAL A 90 -1.84 -30.32 17.66
CA VAL A 90 -2.72 -31.17 16.83
C VAL A 90 -4.07 -31.33 17.54
N PRO A 91 -5.19 -30.80 16.99
CA PRO A 91 -6.49 -30.93 17.63
C PRO A 91 -7.02 -32.37 17.53
N HIS A 92 -7.53 -32.91 18.63
CA HIS A 92 -8.24 -34.19 18.64
C HIS A 92 -9.74 -33.96 18.54
N PHE A 93 -10.35 -34.39 17.43
CA PHE A 93 -11.78 -34.23 17.20
C PHE A 93 -12.56 -35.44 17.71
N LYS A 94 -13.20 -35.29 18.88
CA LYS A 94 -14.19 -36.23 19.42
C LYS A 94 -15.48 -35.49 19.75
N ARG A 95 -16.62 -36.10 19.42
CA ARG A 95 -17.94 -35.51 19.68
C ARG A 95 -18.24 -35.52 21.18
N ARG A 96 -18.54 -34.37 21.79
CA ARG A 96 -18.91 -34.28 23.22
C ARG A 96 -20.32 -34.82 23.46
N LYS A 97 -20.60 -35.24 24.69
CA LYS A 97 -21.86 -35.91 25.09
C LYS A 97 -23.16 -35.13 24.80
N ARG A 98 -23.12 -33.79 24.78
CA ARG A 98 -24.31 -32.92 24.61
C ARG A 98 -24.22 -31.99 23.40
N GLU A 99 -23.30 -32.23 22.47
CA GLU A 99 -23.20 -31.37 21.29
C GLU A 99 -24.03 -31.90 20.12
N SER A 100 -24.67 -30.97 19.41
CA SER A 100 -25.31 -31.29 18.14
C SER A 100 -24.25 -31.55 17.06
N VAL A 101 -24.63 -32.29 16.01
CA VAL A 101 -23.76 -32.57 14.87
C VAL A 101 -23.25 -31.27 14.23
N LYS A 102 -24.13 -30.27 14.08
CA LYS A 102 -23.76 -28.96 13.52
C LYS A 102 -22.72 -28.23 14.39
N ALA A 103 -22.86 -28.30 15.72
CA ALA A 103 -21.90 -27.70 16.64
C ALA A 103 -20.53 -28.41 16.61
N TYR A 104 -20.53 -29.73 16.47
CA TYR A 104 -19.29 -30.51 16.27
C TYR A 104 -18.55 -30.09 15.01
N LEU A 105 -19.25 -30.08 13.87
CA LEU A 105 -18.68 -29.70 12.58
C LEU A 105 -18.14 -28.26 12.61
N GLY A 106 -18.88 -27.33 13.23
CA GLY A 106 -18.44 -25.95 13.38
C GLY A 106 -17.16 -25.81 14.20
N ARG A 107 -16.99 -26.58 15.30
CA ARG A 107 -15.71 -26.61 16.01
C ARG A 107 -14.60 -27.21 15.14
N MET A 108 -14.88 -28.35 14.50
CA MET A 108 -13.89 -28.97 13.61
C MET A 108 -13.36 -27.99 12.57
N GLU A 109 -14.27 -27.26 11.92
CA GLU A 109 -13.93 -26.29 10.90
C GLU A 109 -13.13 -25.10 11.44
N ASN A 110 -13.52 -24.56 12.60
CA ASN A 110 -12.82 -23.44 13.23
C ASN A 110 -11.39 -23.82 13.65
N GLU A 111 -11.23 -24.96 14.32
CA GLU A 111 -9.92 -25.45 14.75
C GLU A 111 -9.04 -25.82 13.55
N THR A 112 -9.61 -26.37 12.47
CA THR A 112 -8.89 -26.63 11.22
C THR A 112 -8.38 -25.34 10.58
N LYS A 113 -9.23 -24.30 10.50
CA LYS A 113 -8.84 -22.96 10.02
C LYS A 113 -7.74 -22.36 10.90
N HIS A 114 -7.83 -22.56 12.21
CA HIS A 114 -6.84 -22.04 13.15
C HIS A 114 -5.48 -22.73 12.98
N VAL A 115 -5.45 -24.07 12.87
CA VAL A 115 -4.23 -24.82 12.59
C VAL A 115 -3.62 -24.38 11.26
N LEU A 116 -4.43 -24.28 10.19
CA LEU A 116 -3.96 -23.81 8.89
C LEU A 116 -3.35 -22.40 8.97
N PHE A 117 -3.98 -21.49 9.73
CA PHE A 117 -3.43 -20.17 9.99
C PHE A 117 -2.08 -20.25 10.71
N LEU A 118 -1.95 -21.07 11.76
CA LEU A 118 -0.67 -21.24 12.45
C LEU A 118 0.40 -21.81 11.52
N THR A 119 0.06 -22.79 10.68
CA THR A 119 0.95 -23.39 9.68
C THR A 119 1.48 -22.36 8.71
N ASN A 120 0.61 -21.53 8.15
CA ASN A 120 0.99 -20.51 7.16
C ASN A 120 1.88 -19.40 7.76
N ASN A 121 1.87 -19.24 9.07
CA ASN A 121 2.70 -18.25 9.77
C ASN A 121 3.97 -18.86 10.38
N GLN A 122 4.22 -20.15 10.18
CA GLN A 122 5.48 -20.75 10.60
C GLN A 122 6.59 -20.40 9.60
N VAL A 123 7.79 -20.17 10.13
CA VAL A 123 9.00 -20.15 9.31
C VAL A 123 9.24 -21.57 8.81
N ASP A 124 9.61 -21.72 7.54
CA ASP A 124 9.98 -23.00 6.94
C ASP A 124 11.02 -23.71 7.81
N ARG A 125 10.58 -24.72 8.57
CA ARG A 125 11.49 -25.56 9.33
C ARG A 125 12.13 -26.53 8.36
N ARG A 126 13.46 -26.46 8.25
CA ARG A 126 14.28 -27.42 7.52
C ARG A 126 14.98 -28.32 8.53
N PRO A 127 14.28 -29.32 9.10
CA PRO A 127 14.85 -30.19 10.12
C PRO A 127 16.05 -31.00 9.61
N GLU A 128 16.24 -31.09 8.30
CA GLU A 128 17.38 -31.73 7.64
C GLU A 128 18.67 -30.88 7.64
N LEU A 129 18.64 -29.63 8.13
CA LEU A 129 19.81 -28.74 8.20
C LEU A 129 20.32 -28.62 9.65
N ASP A 130 21.64 -28.66 9.84
CA ASP A 130 22.29 -28.46 11.15
C ASP A 130 21.87 -27.15 11.83
N ILE A 131 21.81 -27.18 13.16
CA ILE A 131 21.31 -26.11 14.05
C ILE A 131 21.94 -24.74 13.73
N ASP A 132 23.22 -24.70 13.37
CA ASP A 132 23.98 -23.48 13.03
C ASP A 132 23.55 -22.81 11.71
N GLN A 133 22.86 -23.54 10.82
CA GLN A 133 22.29 -23.02 9.58
C GLN A 133 20.83 -22.59 9.73
N GLN A 134 20.17 -23.02 10.82
CA GLN A 134 18.77 -22.75 11.10
C GLN A 134 18.55 -21.36 11.76
N GLU A 135 19.50 -20.91 12.59
CA GLU A 135 19.44 -19.58 13.23
C GLU A 135 19.90 -18.43 12.31
N LYS A 136 20.52 -18.74 11.17
CA LYS A 136 20.81 -17.71 10.18
C LYS A 136 19.49 -17.28 9.55
N PRO A 137 19.07 -16.01 9.67
CA PRO A 137 17.92 -15.54 8.92
C PRO A 137 18.19 -15.82 7.45
N ALA A 138 17.30 -16.57 6.80
CA ALA A 138 17.46 -17.07 5.44
C ALA A 138 17.66 -15.95 4.39
N ASP A 139 17.54 -14.68 4.79
CA ASP A 139 17.54 -13.54 3.90
C ASP A 139 18.41 -12.38 4.39
N LYS A 140 19.74 -12.54 4.31
CA LYS A 140 20.66 -11.40 4.17
C LYS A 140 20.89 -11.00 2.71
N GLY A 141 19.92 -11.21 1.82
CA GLY A 141 20.13 -11.03 0.39
C GLY A 141 18.89 -10.63 -0.39
N LYS A 142 18.67 -9.31 -0.55
CA LYS A 142 17.61 -8.64 -1.35
C LYS A 142 16.18 -9.11 -1.00
N SER A 143 15.29 -8.16 -0.71
CA SER A 143 13.86 -8.47 -0.50
C SER A 143 13.32 -9.40 -1.60
N ASP A 144 12.46 -10.36 -1.25
CA ASP A 144 12.00 -11.40 -2.18
C ASP A 144 11.40 -10.82 -3.47
N LYS A 145 10.76 -9.65 -3.34
CA LYS A 145 10.26 -8.86 -4.47
C LYS A 145 11.34 -8.49 -5.50
N LYS A 146 12.58 -8.24 -5.07
CA LYS A 146 13.71 -7.95 -5.95
C LYS A 146 14.25 -9.21 -6.63
N LYS A 147 14.20 -10.37 -5.96
CA LYS A 147 14.54 -11.66 -6.58
C LYS A 147 13.50 -12.04 -7.64
N GLU A 148 12.22 -11.88 -7.31
CA GLU A 148 11.11 -12.11 -8.24
C GLU A 148 11.20 -11.20 -9.47
N TYR A 149 11.45 -9.90 -9.26
CA TYR A 149 11.65 -8.96 -10.37
C TYR A 149 12.82 -9.35 -11.28
N ALA A 150 13.93 -9.81 -10.71
CA ALA A 150 15.08 -10.29 -11.48
C ALA A 150 14.75 -11.55 -12.29
N ARG A 151 14.01 -12.51 -11.70
CA ARG A 151 13.53 -13.72 -12.39
C ARG A 151 12.56 -13.37 -13.52
N MET A 152 11.57 -12.50 -13.26
CA MET A 152 10.61 -12.05 -14.27
C MET A 152 11.31 -11.35 -15.44
N ARG A 153 12.28 -10.47 -15.17
CA ARG A 153 13.06 -9.80 -16.20
C ARG A 153 13.85 -10.79 -17.07
N ARG A 154 14.45 -11.82 -16.46
CA ARG A 154 15.16 -12.90 -17.17
C ARG A 154 14.19 -13.69 -18.07
N ASN A 155 13.05 -14.11 -17.54
CA ASN A 155 12.05 -14.88 -18.28
C ASN A 155 11.51 -14.10 -19.49
N LYS A 156 11.22 -12.80 -19.32
CA LYS A 156 10.79 -11.93 -20.42
C LYS A 156 11.83 -11.82 -21.54
N LEU A 157 13.12 -11.82 -21.19
CA LEU A 157 14.20 -11.78 -22.17
C LEU A 157 14.30 -13.10 -22.95
N GLN A 158 14.11 -14.24 -22.27
CA GLN A 158 14.05 -15.54 -22.92
C GLN A 158 12.85 -15.66 -23.87
N GLN A 159 11.66 -15.28 -23.42
CA GLN A 159 10.44 -15.27 -24.26
C GLN A 159 10.63 -14.43 -25.52
N LYS A 160 11.19 -13.22 -25.40
CA LYS A 160 11.51 -12.37 -26.56
C LYS A 160 12.51 -12.99 -27.53
N LYS A 161 13.38 -13.89 -27.06
CA LYS A 161 14.30 -14.62 -27.96
C LYS A 161 13.53 -15.70 -28.72
N PHE A 162 12.66 -16.45 -28.04
CA PHE A 162 11.82 -17.47 -28.69
C PHE A 162 10.88 -16.85 -29.72
N GLU A 163 10.17 -15.78 -29.37
CA GLU A 163 9.28 -15.04 -30.29
C GLU A 163 10.02 -14.52 -31.54
N LYS A 164 11.28 -14.08 -31.36
CA LYS A 164 12.14 -13.68 -32.49
C LYS A 164 12.58 -14.85 -33.36
N LEU A 165 12.75 -16.04 -32.79
CA LEU A 165 13.08 -17.24 -33.54
C LEU A 165 11.85 -17.72 -34.30
N GLU A 166 10.69 -17.78 -33.65
CA GLU A 166 9.41 -18.14 -34.27
C GLU A 166 9.09 -17.21 -35.45
N SER A 167 9.17 -15.90 -35.27
CA SER A 167 8.96 -14.95 -36.37
C SER A 167 9.98 -15.03 -37.51
N LYS A 168 11.19 -15.56 -37.27
CA LYS A 168 12.15 -15.85 -38.35
C LYS A 168 11.75 -17.10 -39.10
N VAL A 169 11.40 -18.17 -38.38
CA VAL A 169 10.94 -19.43 -38.97
C VAL A 169 9.67 -19.19 -39.79
N GLU A 170 8.71 -18.42 -39.28
CA GLU A 170 7.52 -18.01 -40.04
C GLU A 170 7.89 -17.30 -41.34
N LYS A 171 8.77 -16.28 -41.28
CA LYS A 171 9.23 -15.59 -42.48
C LYS A 171 9.89 -16.54 -43.48
N GLU A 172 10.71 -17.47 -43.00
CA GLU A 172 11.36 -18.47 -43.86
C GLU A 172 10.35 -19.41 -44.50
N MET A 173 9.28 -19.80 -43.80
CA MET A 173 8.18 -20.60 -44.37
C MET A 173 7.40 -19.86 -45.46
N PHE A 174 7.26 -18.54 -45.36
CA PHE A 174 6.53 -17.70 -46.34
C PHE A 174 7.43 -17.12 -47.45
N VAL A 175 8.72 -17.45 -47.48
CA VAL A 175 9.63 -17.08 -48.58
C VAL A 175 9.76 -18.28 -49.52
N GLU A 176 8.95 -18.27 -50.58
CA GLU A 176 9.11 -19.21 -51.69
C GLU A 176 10.35 -18.82 -52.51
N ASN A 177 11.36 -19.67 -52.53
CA ASN A 177 12.54 -19.48 -53.37
C ASN A 177 12.22 -19.91 -54.81
N VAL A 178 11.46 -19.08 -55.51
CA VAL A 178 11.17 -19.27 -56.94
C VAL A 178 12.39 -18.80 -57.74
N PRO A 179 13.02 -19.66 -58.57
CA PRO A 179 14.12 -19.24 -59.42
C PRO A 179 13.64 -18.10 -60.32
N PHE A 180 14.31 -16.95 -60.24
CA PHE A 180 13.91 -15.74 -60.94
C PHE A 180 13.90 -15.97 -62.47
N GLY A 181 12.71 -15.97 -63.04
CA GLY A 181 12.44 -16.08 -64.47
C GLY A 181 10.93 -15.99 -64.70
N GLU A 182 10.50 -14.94 -65.39
CA GLU A 182 9.11 -14.69 -65.83
C GLU A 182 8.04 -14.52 -64.72
N VAL A 183 8.31 -13.72 -63.68
CA VAL A 183 7.22 -13.06 -62.93
C VAL A 183 7.50 -11.57 -62.85
N ALA A 184 6.76 -10.79 -63.64
CA ALA A 184 6.79 -9.33 -63.57
C ALA A 184 6.12 -8.88 -62.26
N VAL A 185 6.91 -8.67 -61.20
CA VAL A 185 6.43 -8.27 -59.87
C VAL A 185 5.82 -6.85 -59.86
N ALA A 186 6.24 -5.99 -60.78
CA ALA A 186 5.59 -4.72 -61.11
C ALA A 186 6.18 -4.24 -62.45
N PRO A 187 5.42 -3.54 -63.31
CA PRO A 187 6.01 -2.87 -64.46
C PRO A 187 7.11 -1.91 -63.97
N PRO A 188 8.31 -1.90 -64.59
CA PRO A 188 9.36 -0.98 -64.20
C PRO A 188 8.84 0.45 -64.33
N MET A 189 8.81 1.18 -63.21
CA MET A 189 8.38 2.58 -63.24
C MET A 189 9.43 3.42 -63.97
N LEU A 190 9.03 4.01 -65.09
CA LEU A 190 9.84 4.92 -65.89
C LEU A 190 10.07 6.23 -65.12
N ASN A 191 11.09 6.26 -64.27
CA ASN A 191 11.58 7.49 -63.66
C ASN A 191 12.41 8.28 -64.67
N ILE A 192 11.74 8.84 -65.69
CA ILE A 192 12.38 9.70 -66.68
C ILE A 192 12.66 11.05 -66.03
N LYS A 193 13.93 11.29 -65.69
CA LYS A 193 14.38 12.65 -65.33
C LYS A 193 14.35 13.51 -66.59
N PRO A 194 13.63 14.64 -66.61
CA PRO A 194 13.61 15.52 -67.78
C PRO A 194 15.04 16.04 -68.06
N ARG A 195 15.49 15.89 -69.31
CA ARG A 195 16.88 16.14 -69.79
C ARG A 195 17.43 17.54 -69.47
N LYS A 196 16.57 18.51 -69.10
CA LYS A 196 16.94 19.91 -68.80
C LYS A 196 16.66 20.36 -67.35
N ALA A 197 16.31 19.47 -66.42
CA ALA A 197 16.20 19.87 -65.03
C ALA A 197 17.59 20.08 -64.42
N GLN A 198 17.93 21.34 -64.12
CA GLN A 198 19.05 21.63 -63.23
C GLN A 198 18.74 21.01 -61.87
N ASN A 199 19.65 20.17 -61.35
CA ASN A 199 19.60 19.64 -59.99
C ASN A 199 19.87 20.79 -59.00
N LYS A 200 18.89 21.68 -58.83
CA LYS A 200 18.94 22.65 -57.73
C LYS A 200 18.76 21.86 -56.46
N SER A 201 19.74 21.92 -55.56
CA SER A 201 19.62 21.39 -54.20
C SER A 201 18.29 21.90 -53.63
N GLN A 202 17.43 20.96 -53.23
CA GLN A 202 16.13 21.27 -52.67
C GLN A 202 16.33 22.30 -51.56
N ALA A 203 15.85 23.53 -51.78
CA ALA A 203 15.89 24.57 -50.76
C ALA A 203 15.23 24.04 -49.49
N PRO A 204 15.73 24.38 -48.28
CA PRO A 204 15.18 23.86 -47.05
C PRO A 204 13.68 24.18 -47.03
N LYS A 205 12.86 23.14 -46.81
CA LYS A 205 11.38 23.24 -46.74
C LYS A 205 10.96 23.87 -45.40
N GLU A 206 11.53 25.01 -45.06
CA GLU A 206 11.20 25.74 -43.86
C GLU A 206 10.31 26.93 -44.24
N LEU A 207 9.26 27.18 -43.45
CA LEU A 207 8.39 28.32 -43.67
C LEU A 207 9.19 29.60 -43.49
N LEU A 208 9.07 30.56 -44.43
CA LEU A 208 9.75 31.85 -44.38
C LEU A 208 9.59 32.56 -43.02
N LEU A 209 8.42 32.42 -42.39
CA LEU A 209 8.12 32.99 -41.08
C LEU A 209 9.06 32.49 -39.97
N ASN A 210 9.51 31.23 -40.04
CA ASN A 210 10.44 30.67 -39.06
C ASN A 210 11.81 31.35 -39.14
N SER A 211 12.25 31.70 -40.36
CA SER A 211 13.48 32.47 -40.58
C SER A 211 13.37 33.90 -40.06
N LEU A 212 12.21 34.53 -40.19
CA LEU A 212 11.99 35.91 -39.75
C LEU A 212 11.85 36.01 -38.23
N LEU A 213 11.20 35.03 -37.61
CA LEU A 213 10.93 35.00 -36.18
C LEU A 213 12.06 34.32 -35.37
N GLY A 214 13.10 33.82 -36.05
CA GLY A 214 14.21 33.10 -35.42
C GLY A 214 13.80 31.79 -34.75
N HIS A 215 12.62 31.26 -35.09
CA HIS A 215 12.08 30.06 -34.48
C HIS A 215 12.41 28.84 -35.33
N THR A 216 13.39 28.04 -34.89
CA THR A 216 13.60 26.70 -35.45
C THR A 216 12.36 25.86 -35.23
N VAL A 217 11.90 25.14 -36.25
CA VAL A 217 10.70 24.27 -36.20
C VAL A 217 10.63 23.53 -34.86
N ALA A 218 9.61 23.83 -34.05
CA ALA A 218 9.37 23.09 -32.83
C ALA A 218 9.21 21.62 -33.21
N SER A 219 10.17 20.80 -32.77
CA SER A 219 10.21 19.37 -33.08
C SER A 219 8.83 18.75 -32.89
N THR A 220 8.33 18.07 -33.92
CA THR A 220 7.08 17.31 -33.88
C THR A 220 7.18 16.08 -32.98
N ALA A 221 8.35 15.82 -32.39
CA ALA A 221 8.55 14.78 -31.40
C ALA A 221 7.86 15.13 -30.07
N LYS A 222 7.31 14.11 -29.41
CA LYS A 222 6.72 14.26 -28.08
C LYS A 222 7.80 14.81 -27.12
N PRO A 223 7.54 15.94 -26.42
CA PRO A 223 8.52 16.51 -25.50
C PRO A 223 8.83 15.55 -24.35
N SER A 224 10.06 15.62 -23.82
CA SER A 224 10.46 14.83 -22.64
C SER A 224 9.56 15.15 -21.43
N MET A 225 9.40 14.21 -20.49
CA MET A 225 8.58 14.38 -19.29
C MET A 225 8.95 15.65 -18.48
N ALA A 226 10.23 16.02 -18.45
CA ALA A 226 10.67 17.24 -17.77
C ALA A 226 10.17 18.50 -18.50
N ARG A 227 10.23 18.52 -19.83
CA ARG A 227 9.74 19.63 -20.65
C ARG A 227 8.21 19.74 -20.60
N GLN A 228 7.50 18.61 -20.55
CA GLN A 228 6.05 18.60 -20.35
C GLN A 228 5.65 19.28 -19.05
N ARG A 229 6.32 18.97 -17.93
CA ARG A 229 6.06 19.60 -16.64
C ARG A 229 6.25 21.12 -16.68
N LEU A 230 7.33 21.59 -17.30
CA LEU A 230 7.57 23.03 -17.47
C LEU A 230 6.46 23.71 -18.28
N MET A 231 6.05 23.10 -19.39
CA MET A 231 4.97 23.64 -20.22
C MET A 231 3.61 23.64 -19.49
N GLU A 232 3.33 22.61 -18.69
CA GLU A 232 2.11 22.53 -17.89
C GLU A 232 2.09 23.57 -16.76
N GLU A 233 3.22 23.80 -16.09
CA GLU A 233 3.35 24.84 -15.06
C GLU A 233 3.12 26.25 -15.64
N GLU A 234 3.75 26.56 -16.78
CA GLU A 234 3.52 27.82 -17.50
C GLU A 234 2.06 27.98 -17.92
N ARG A 235 1.44 26.91 -18.41
CA ARG A 235 0.00 26.91 -18.74
C ARG A 235 -0.85 27.20 -17.51
N LEU A 236 -0.57 26.59 -16.37
CA LEU A 236 -1.32 26.86 -15.13
C LEU A 236 -1.16 28.31 -14.69
N ARG A 237 0.07 28.85 -14.72
CA ARG A 237 0.35 30.25 -14.41
C ARG A 237 -0.44 31.22 -15.30
N ALA A 238 -0.48 30.96 -16.62
CA ALA A 238 -1.25 31.78 -17.56
C ALA A 238 -2.76 31.72 -17.29
N VAL A 239 -3.30 30.55 -16.96
CA VAL A 239 -4.72 30.37 -16.63
C VAL A 239 -5.09 31.10 -15.33
N GLU A 240 -4.24 31.01 -14.31
CA GLU A 240 -4.44 31.73 -13.05
C GLU A 240 -4.42 33.24 -13.26
N ALA A 241 -3.44 33.77 -13.99
CA ALA A 241 -3.37 35.17 -14.35
C ALA A 241 -4.62 35.64 -15.11
N TYR A 242 -5.08 34.86 -16.11
CA TYR A 242 -6.30 35.16 -16.84
C TYR A 242 -7.53 35.17 -15.92
N ARG A 243 -7.64 34.22 -15.00
CA ARG A 243 -8.76 34.13 -14.05
C ARG A 243 -8.78 35.31 -13.08
N GLN A 244 -7.61 35.74 -12.61
CA GLN A 244 -7.48 36.93 -11.77
C GLN A 244 -7.90 38.19 -12.54
N LEU A 245 -7.39 38.38 -13.75
CA LEU A 245 -7.73 39.50 -14.61
C LEU A 245 -9.23 39.53 -14.94
N LYS A 246 -9.85 38.37 -15.17
CA LYS A 246 -11.29 38.26 -15.40
C LYS A 246 -12.11 38.64 -14.17
N LYS A 247 -11.69 38.22 -12.97
CA LYS A 247 -12.32 38.64 -11.70
C LYS A 247 -12.24 40.15 -11.49
N GLN A 248 -11.08 40.75 -11.74
CA GLN A 248 -10.90 42.20 -11.65
C GLN A 248 -11.82 42.95 -12.61
N LYS A 249 -11.93 42.51 -13.87
CA LYS A 249 -12.86 43.10 -14.84
C LYS A 249 -14.32 42.98 -14.38
N GLN A 250 -14.71 41.85 -13.81
CA GLN A 250 -16.06 41.68 -13.28
C GLN A 250 -16.35 42.64 -12.12
N GLN A 251 -15.43 42.78 -11.17
CA GLN A 251 -15.56 43.73 -10.06
C GLN A 251 -15.66 45.19 -10.56
N GLN A 252 -14.90 45.55 -11.59
CA GLN A 252 -15.01 46.88 -12.22
C GLN A 252 -16.37 47.11 -12.87
N LEU A 253 -16.94 46.09 -13.53
CA LEU A 253 -18.28 46.17 -14.11
C LEU A 253 -19.37 46.28 -13.03
N GLU A 254 -19.26 45.50 -11.95
CA GLU A 254 -20.19 45.56 -10.80
C GLU A 254 -20.10 46.92 -10.08
N ALA A 255 -18.90 47.44 -9.85
CA ALA A 255 -18.70 48.77 -9.29
C ALA A 255 -19.26 49.88 -10.21
N ARG A 256 -19.08 49.74 -11.53
CA ARG A 256 -19.65 50.67 -12.51
C ARG A 256 -21.17 50.61 -12.52
N ALA A 257 -21.78 49.41 -12.48
CA ALA A 257 -23.22 49.22 -12.42
C ALA A 257 -23.84 49.74 -11.10
N GLY A 258 -23.19 49.49 -9.97
CA GLY A 258 -23.61 50.02 -8.66
C GLY A 258 -23.42 51.53 -8.50
N GLY A 259 -22.51 52.13 -9.28
CA GLY A 259 -22.31 53.58 -9.33
C GLY A 259 -23.44 54.32 -10.08
N VAL A 260 -24.05 53.70 -11.10
CA VAL A 260 -25.16 54.33 -11.84
C VAL A 260 -26.45 54.38 -11.00
N GLY A 261 -26.66 53.42 -10.10
CA GLY A 261 -27.82 53.38 -9.20
C GLY A 261 -27.81 54.40 -8.06
N LYS A 262 -26.67 55.05 -7.78
CA LYS A 262 -26.55 56.10 -6.74
C LYS A 262 -26.70 57.53 -7.26
N LEU A 263 -26.76 57.72 -8.58
CA LEU A 263 -26.88 59.04 -9.23
C LEU A 263 -28.33 59.35 -9.67
N VAL A 264 -29.27 58.43 -9.47
CA VAL A 264 -30.68 58.57 -9.88
C VAL A 264 -31.63 58.41 -8.69
N SER A 265 -31.18 58.74 -7.47
CA SER A 265 -32.04 58.78 -6.29
C SER A 265 -31.86 60.06 -5.49
#